data_AF-A0A1F6W7V1-F1
#
_entry.id   AF-A0A1F6W7V1-F1
#
_cell.length_a   1.000
_cell.length_b   1.000
_cell.length_c   1.000
_cell.angle_alpha   90.00
_cell.angle_beta   90.00
_cell.angle_gamma   90.00
#
_symmetry.space_group_name_H-M   'P 1'
#
loop_
_entity.id
_entity.type
_entity.pdbx_description
1 polymer ?
#
loop_
_entity_poly.entity_id
_entity_poly.type
_entity_poly.pdbx_seq_one_letter_code
_entity_poly.pdbx_strand_id
1 'polypeptide(L)'
;MVLSSLNTARAKGADAAIKANLANIRAQAELVYDNNSPNSYSGLCTDAVIVNQTAAAANALGGSVINTLGTAGTAVTVVCHVLGNSSAWAVSSGTKVTPANSWCVDSTGASKSVVGFLAANDVTC
;
A
#
# COMPACT_ATOMS: atom_id res chain seq x y z
N MET A 1 -6.88 -33.01 -6.75
CA MET A 1 -7.59 -31.75 -6.46
C MET A 1 -7.10 -31.01 -5.20
N VAL A 2 -6.08 -31.48 -4.47
CA VAL A 2 -5.59 -30.80 -3.25
C VAL A 2 -4.61 -29.66 -3.55
N LEU A 3 -3.87 -29.73 -4.67
CA LEU A 3 -2.85 -28.73 -5.02
C LEU A 3 -3.45 -27.36 -5.41
N SER A 4 -4.59 -27.35 -6.09
CA SER A 4 -5.28 -26.11 -6.50
C SER A 4 -5.89 -25.36 -5.31
N SER A 5 -6.54 -26.09 -4.39
CA SER A 5 -7.10 -25.51 -3.16
C SER A 5 -6.02 -24.96 -2.23
N LEU A 6 -4.90 -25.67 -2.10
CA LEU A 6 -3.78 -25.26 -1.27
C LEU A 6 -3.07 -24.02 -1.83
N ASN A 7 -2.90 -23.92 -3.15
CA ASN A 7 -2.34 -22.73 -3.79
C ASN A 7 -3.24 -21.51 -3.60
N THR A 8 -4.56 -21.68 -3.75
CA THR A 8 -5.54 -20.61 -3.48
C THR A 8 -5.50 -20.17 -2.01
N ALA A 9 -5.41 -21.11 -1.06
CA ALA A 9 -5.34 -20.79 0.37
C ALA A 9 -4.10 -19.96 0.73
N ARG A 10 -2.94 -20.30 0.16
CA ARG A 10 -1.70 -19.51 0.34
C ARG A 10 -1.83 -18.11 -0.23
N ALA A 11 -2.44 -17.96 -1.41
CA ALA A 11 -2.69 -16.65 -2.01
C ALA A 11 -3.59 -15.79 -1.11
N LYS A 12 -4.66 -16.36 -0.56
CA LYS A 12 -5.55 -15.67 0.40
C LYS A 12 -4.81 -15.25 1.68
N GLY A 13 -3.90 -16.10 2.19
CA GLY A 13 -3.07 -15.78 3.36
C GLY A 13 -2.13 -14.61 3.09
N ALA A 14 -1.49 -14.57 1.92
CA ALA A 14 -0.66 -13.44 1.50
C ALA A 14 -1.48 -12.15 1.38
N ASP A 15 -2.68 -12.21 0.77
CA ASP A 15 -3.55 -11.04 0.68
C ASP A 15 -4.01 -10.53 2.04
N ALA A 16 -4.27 -11.43 3.01
CA ALA A 16 -4.57 -11.03 4.38
C ALA A 16 -3.38 -10.30 5.04
N ALA A 17 -2.15 -10.80 4.84
CA ALA A 17 -0.94 -10.15 5.34
C ALA A 17 -0.70 -8.77 4.71
N ILE A 18 -0.92 -8.64 3.39
CA ILE A 18 -0.85 -7.36 2.68
C ILE A 18 -1.85 -6.36 3.29
N LYS A 19 -3.11 -6.77 3.45
CA LYS A 19 -4.18 -5.92 4.01
C LYS A 19 -3.87 -5.46 5.43
N ALA A 20 -3.39 -6.37 6.29
CA ALA A 20 -3.01 -6.03 7.65
C ALA A 20 -1.85 -5.04 7.69
N ASN A 21 -0.81 -5.24 6.86
CA ASN A 21 0.31 -4.33 6.80
C ASN A 21 -0.09 -2.93 6.34
N LEU A 22 -0.92 -2.82 5.29
CA LEU A 22 -1.44 -1.55 4.79
C LEU A 22 -2.40 -0.88 5.79
N ALA A 23 -3.22 -1.64 6.52
CA ALA A 23 -4.10 -1.08 7.53
C ALA A 23 -3.34 -0.36 8.66
N ASN A 24 -2.18 -0.89 9.06
CA ASN A 24 -1.31 -0.28 10.08
C ASN A 24 -0.68 1.03 9.62
N ILE A 25 -0.45 1.21 8.31
CA ILE A 25 0.14 2.45 7.76
C ILE A 25 -0.74 3.65 8.08
N ARG A 26 -2.08 3.49 8.07
CA ARG A 26 -3.00 4.60 8.36
C ARG A 26 -2.74 5.22 9.74
N ALA A 27 -2.58 4.39 10.78
CA ALA A 27 -2.30 4.88 12.12
C ALA A 27 -0.93 5.59 12.20
N GLN A 28 0.08 5.08 11.49
CA GLN A 28 1.40 5.72 11.44
C GLN A 28 1.39 7.02 10.63
N ALA A 29 0.56 7.10 9.59
CA ALA A 29 0.41 8.31 8.79
C ALA A 29 -0.15 9.47 9.61
N GLU A 30 -1.10 9.23 10.53
CA GLU A 30 -1.58 10.25 11.47
C GLU A 30 -0.45 10.75 12.38
N LEU A 31 0.41 9.84 12.87
CA LEU A 31 1.56 10.23 13.68
C LEU A 31 2.57 11.06 12.88
N VAL A 32 2.83 10.71 11.62
CA VAL A 32 3.66 11.53 10.72
C VAL A 32 3.04 12.91 10.52
N TYR A 33 1.72 12.97 10.32
CA TYR A 33 1.00 14.22 10.13
C TYR A 33 1.14 15.17 11.32
N ASP A 34 0.93 14.66 12.53
CA ASP A 34 0.98 15.44 13.78
C ASP A 34 2.41 15.81 14.20
N ASN A 35 3.41 15.01 13.83
CA ASN A 35 4.81 15.29 14.16
C ASN A 35 5.48 16.34 13.26
N ASN A 36 4.86 16.69 12.14
CA ASN A 36 5.35 17.73 11.25
C ASN A 36 4.80 19.12 11.63
N SER A 37 5.60 20.18 11.41
CA SER A 37 5.20 21.57 11.67
C SER A 37 5.48 22.45 10.44
N PRO A 38 4.46 22.93 9.70
CA PRO A 38 3.03 22.64 9.90
C PRO A 38 2.68 21.17 9.66
N ASN A 39 1.52 20.73 10.19
CA ASN A 39 1.06 19.36 10.04
C ASN A 39 0.99 18.98 8.55
N SER A 40 1.60 17.86 8.20
CA SER A 40 1.71 17.39 6.82
C SER A 40 2.21 15.95 6.76
N TYR A 41 1.99 15.28 5.64
CA TYR A 41 2.51 13.92 5.40
C TYR A 41 3.95 13.91 4.87
N SER A 42 4.72 14.97 5.15
CA SER A 42 6.12 15.08 4.70
C SER A 42 6.93 13.91 5.25
N GLY A 43 7.66 13.23 4.37
CA GLY A 43 8.47 12.06 4.76
C GLY A 43 7.70 10.76 5.01
N LEU A 44 6.38 10.71 4.80
CA LEU A 44 5.55 9.53 5.10
C LEU A 44 6.08 8.24 4.46
N CYS A 45 6.41 8.27 3.18
CA CYS A 45 6.88 7.05 2.50
C CYS A 45 8.35 6.69 2.79
N THR A 46 9.07 7.53 3.54
CA THR A 46 10.42 7.28 4.05
C THR A 46 10.45 7.05 5.56
N ASP A 47 9.30 7.16 6.23
CA ASP A 47 9.17 6.84 7.65
C ASP A 47 9.54 5.36 7.88
N ALA A 48 10.36 5.10 8.89
CA ALA A 48 10.92 3.78 9.12
C ALA A 48 9.85 2.72 9.39
N VAL A 49 8.74 3.08 10.05
CA VAL A 49 7.65 2.15 10.32
C VAL A 49 6.90 1.85 9.03
N ILE A 50 6.57 2.87 8.25
CA ILE A 50 5.85 2.72 6.97
C ILE A 50 6.70 1.95 5.95
N VAL A 51 8.02 2.19 5.89
CA VAL A 51 8.97 1.42 5.07
C VAL A 51 8.94 -0.06 5.46
N ASN A 52 8.95 -0.39 6.76
CA ASN A 52 8.85 -1.78 7.20
C ASN A 52 7.50 -2.41 6.82
N GLN A 53 6.39 -1.69 6.95
CA GLN A 53 5.07 -2.18 6.57
C GLN A 53 4.93 -2.41 5.06
N THR A 54 5.43 -1.50 4.23
CA THR A 54 5.42 -1.64 2.77
C THR A 54 6.35 -2.76 2.30
N ALA A 55 7.52 -2.91 2.92
CA ALA A 55 8.42 -4.03 2.65
C ALA A 55 7.81 -5.38 3.03
N ALA A 56 7.13 -5.47 4.18
CA ALA A 56 6.42 -6.68 4.60
C ALA A 56 5.27 -7.03 3.63
N ALA A 57 4.52 -6.04 3.16
CA ALA A 57 3.50 -6.24 2.13
C ALA A 57 4.13 -6.71 0.81
N ALA A 58 5.23 -6.10 0.38
CA ALA A 58 5.96 -6.50 -0.84
C ALA A 58 6.49 -7.93 -0.74
N ASN A 59 7.00 -8.35 0.42
CA ASN A 59 7.43 -9.72 0.67
C ASN A 59 6.26 -10.71 0.58
N ALA A 60 5.10 -10.38 1.15
CA ALA A 60 3.90 -11.22 1.04
C ALA A 60 3.41 -11.33 -0.42
N LEU A 61 3.46 -10.22 -1.16
CA LEU A 61 3.15 -10.16 -2.58
C LEU A 61 4.15 -10.99 -3.40
N GLY A 62 5.42 -10.98 -3.03
CA GLY A 62 6.55 -11.43 -3.85
C GLY A 62 6.96 -10.36 -4.87
N GLY A 63 6.91 -9.09 -4.44
CA GLY A 63 7.08 -7.90 -5.27
C GLY A 63 8.10 -6.92 -4.70
N SER A 64 8.07 -5.69 -5.19
CA SER A 64 8.94 -4.60 -4.74
C SER A 64 8.17 -3.37 -4.26
N VAL A 65 8.82 -2.54 -3.45
CA VAL A 65 8.27 -1.24 -3.03
C VAL A 65 8.71 -0.17 -4.02
N ILE A 66 7.80 0.72 -4.40
CA ILE A 66 8.08 1.92 -5.20
C ILE A 66 7.53 3.14 -4.47
N ASN A 67 8.41 4.07 -4.12
CA ASN A 67 8.06 5.32 -3.45
C ASN A 67 8.32 6.51 -4.38
N THR A 68 7.59 6.55 -5.49
CA THR A 68 7.70 7.60 -6.50
C THR A 68 6.31 7.97 -6.95
N LEU A 69 5.85 9.19 -6.61
CA LEU A 69 4.51 9.68 -6.97
C LEU A 69 4.20 9.50 -8.46
N GLY A 70 5.17 9.73 -9.34
CA GLY A 70 5.01 9.62 -10.79
C GLY A 70 5.02 8.18 -11.35
N THR A 71 5.03 7.14 -10.53
CA THR A 71 5.10 5.74 -10.99
C THR A 71 3.85 4.97 -10.62
N ALA A 72 3.08 4.53 -11.61
CA ALA A 72 1.89 3.74 -11.39
C ALA A 72 2.20 2.37 -10.74
N GLY A 73 1.23 1.85 -9.99
CA GLY A 73 1.28 0.51 -9.43
C GLY A 73 1.12 -0.60 -10.48
N THR A 74 1.47 -1.82 -10.09
CA THR A 74 1.40 -3.03 -10.90
C THR A 74 0.98 -4.22 -10.05
N ALA A 75 0.78 -5.38 -10.68
CA ALA A 75 0.43 -6.62 -9.98
C ALA A 75 1.49 -7.09 -8.96
N VAL A 76 2.73 -6.60 -9.07
CA VAL A 76 3.88 -7.04 -8.26
C VAL A 76 4.57 -5.88 -7.55
N THR A 77 3.87 -4.75 -7.37
CA THR A 77 4.42 -3.60 -6.64
C THR A 77 3.53 -3.18 -5.49
N VAL A 78 4.19 -2.68 -4.45
CA VAL A 78 3.60 -1.87 -3.40
C VAL A 78 4.04 -0.43 -3.66
N VAL A 79 3.11 0.43 -4.04
CA VAL A 79 3.37 1.85 -4.28
C VAL A 79 3.04 2.67 -3.04
N CYS A 80 3.87 3.67 -2.77
CA CYS A 80 3.61 4.71 -1.77
C CYS A 80 3.69 6.06 -2.46
N HIS A 81 2.58 6.78 -2.48
CA HIS A 81 2.46 8.10 -3.09
C HIS A 81 2.14 9.12 -2.01
N VAL A 82 2.85 10.25 -2.06
CA VAL A 82 2.58 11.46 -1.27
C VAL A 82 2.60 12.62 -2.24
N LEU A 83 1.61 13.53 -2.17
CA LEU A 83 1.61 14.71 -3.02
C LEU A 83 2.85 15.58 -2.78
N GLY A 84 3.29 16.33 -3.79
CA GLY A 84 4.45 17.23 -3.65
C GLY A 84 4.28 18.29 -2.55
N ASN A 85 3.04 18.68 -2.23
CA ASN A 85 2.71 19.58 -1.12
C ASN A 85 2.46 18.84 0.22
N SER A 86 2.63 17.52 0.26
CA SER A 86 2.43 16.66 1.42
C SER A 86 1.04 16.74 2.06
N SER A 87 -0.01 17.12 1.31
CA SER A 87 -1.37 17.25 1.84
C SER A 87 -2.19 15.95 1.80
N ALA A 88 -1.76 14.97 1.00
CA ALA A 88 -2.46 13.70 0.83
C ALA A 88 -1.47 12.58 0.45
N TRP A 89 -1.89 11.35 0.70
CA TRP A 89 -1.10 10.15 0.41
C TRP A 89 -2.00 8.96 0.08
N ALA A 90 -1.46 8.01 -0.67
CA ALA A 90 -2.03 6.67 -0.80
C ALA A 90 -0.92 5.61 -0.85
N VAL A 91 -1.21 4.45 -0.26
CA VAL A 91 -0.40 3.24 -0.38
C VAL A 91 -1.26 2.15 -0.99
N SER A 92 -0.77 1.55 -2.06
CA SER A 92 -1.48 0.48 -2.77
C SER A 92 -0.56 -0.69 -3.04
N SER A 93 -1.10 -1.90 -2.92
CA SER A 93 -0.40 -3.15 -3.22
C SER A 93 -1.21 -3.96 -4.21
N GLY A 94 -0.55 -4.62 -5.16
CA GLY A 94 -1.15 -5.74 -5.89
C GLY A 94 -1.68 -6.82 -4.94
N THR A 95 -2.55 -7.68 -5.44
CA THR A 95 -3.09 -8.84 -4.69
C THR A 95 -2.84 -10.14 -5.44
N LYS A 96 -2.71 -11.26 -4.74
CA LYS A 96 -2.39 -12.57 -5.34
C LYS A 96 -3.63 -13.31 -5.80
N VAL A 97 -4.76 -13.16 -5.10
CA VAL A 97 -6.01 -13.85 -5.48
C VAL A 97 -6.62 -13.23 -6.72
N THR A 98 -6.54 -11.91 -6.87
CA THR A 98 -7.05 -11.19 -8.04
C THR A 98 -5.98 -10.25 -8.56
N PRO A 99 -5.00 -10.74 -9.36
CA PRO A 99 -3.84 -9.96 -9.78
C PRO A 99 -4.14 -8.69 -10.59
N ALA A 100 -5.36 -8.55 -11.10
CA ALA A 100 -5.84 -7.33 -11.77
C ALA A 100 -6.34 -6.25 -10.78
N ASN A 101 -6.44 -6.56 -9.49
CA ASN A 101 -6.90 -5.67 -8.44
C ASN A 101 -5.76 -5.35 -7.47
N SER A 102 -5.90 -4.20 -6.81
CA SER A 102 -5.03 -3.77 -5.72
C SER A 102 -5.82 -3.59 -4.42
N TRP A 103 -5.12 -3.67 -3.30
CA TRP A 103 -5.60 -3.18 -2.01
C TRP A 103 -4.98 -1.81 -1.75
N CYS A 104 -5.81 -0.81 -1.48
CA CYS A 104 -5.41 0.58 -1.38
C CYS A 104 -5.87 1.17 -0.04
N VAL A 105 -4.99 1.95 0.59
CA VAL A 105 -5.27 2.81 1.75
C VAL A 105 -4.83 4.24 1.46
N ASP A 106 -5.53 5.25 1.99
CA ASP A 106 -5.21 6.66 1.75
C ASP A 106 -5.49 7.58 2.94
N SER A 107 -5.13 8.86 2.78
CA SER A 107 -5.36 9.94 3.77
C SER A 107 -6.83 10.29 4.02
N THR A 108 -7.78 9.73 3.27
CA THR A 108 -9.23 9.90 3.52
C THR A 108 -9.80 8.81 4.42
N GLY A 109 -8.94 7.86 4.84
CA GLY A 109 -9.31 6.72 5.67
C GLY A 109 -9.69 5.48 4.87
N ALA A 110 -9.54 5.49 3.53
CA ALA A 110 -9.86 4.34 2.70
C ALA A 110 -9.02 3.12 3.09
N SER A 111 -9.60 1.93 2.92
CA SER A 111 -8.95 0.64 3.12
C SER A 111 -9.76 -0.41 2.38
N LYS A 112 -9.61 -0.46 1.05
CA LYS A 112 -10.52 -1.17 0.14
C LYS A 112 -9.78 -1.80 -1.03
N SER A 113 -10.46 -2.74 -1.68
CA SER A 113 -10.01 -3.26 -2.98
C SER A 113 -10.37 -2.25 -4.06
N VAL A 114 -9.45 -2.03 -4.99
CA VAL A 114 -9.64 -1.21 -6.20
C VAL A 114 -9.41 -2.10 -7.42
N VAL A 115 -10.20 -1.88 -8.47
CA VAL A 115 -9.99 -2.53 -9.77
C VAL A 115 -8.86 -1.81 -10.48
N GLY A 116 -7.85 -2.55 -10.92
CA GLY A 116 -6.60 -1.96 -11.40
C GLY A 116 -5.66 -1.54 -10.28
N PHE A 117 -4.73 -0.66 -10.63
CA PHE A 117 -3.66 -0.18 -9.74
C PHE A 117 -3.74 1.33 -9.60
N LEU A 118 -3.20 1.84 -8.50
CA LEU A 118 -3.06 3.27 -8.28
C LEU A 118 -2.26 3.90 -9.44
N ALA A 119 -2.83 4.92 -10.08
CA ALA A 119 -2.21 5.57 -11.21
C ALA A 119 -1.05 6.49 -10.79
N ALA A 120 -0.19 6.87 -11.74
CA ALA A 120 0.83 7.88 -11.49
C ALA A 120 0.17 9.19 -11.05
N ASN A 121 0.70 9.80 -9.99
CA ASN A 121 0.23 11.00 -9.32
C ASN A 121 -1.12 10.88 -8.59
N ASP A 122 -1.69 9.68 -8.52
CA ASP A 122 -2.91 9.44 -7.75
C ASP A 122 -2.59 9.20 -6.28
N VAL A 123 -3.36 9.82 -5.39
CA VAL A 123 -3.24 9.74 -3.93
C VAL A 123 -4.58 9.38 -3.28
N THR A 124 -5.49 8.80 -4.06
CA THR A 124 -6.83 8.40 -3.62
C THR A 124 -7.17 6.98 -4.04
N CYS A 125 -7.85 6.27 -3.17
CA CYS A 125 -8.42 4.95 -3.40
C CYS A 125 -9.93 5.04 -3.76
#